data_AF-A0A7X9G2K8-F1
#
_entry.id   AF-A0A7X9G2K8-F1
#
_cell.length_a   1.000
_cell.length_b   1.000
_cell.length_c   1.000
_cell.angle_alpha   90.00
_cell.angle_beta   90.00
_cell.angle_gamma   90.00
#
_symmetry.space_group_name_H-M   'P 1'
#
loop_
_entity.id
_entity.type
_entity.pdbx_description
1 polymer ?
#
loop_
_entity_poly.entity_id
_entity_poly.type
_entity_poly.pdbx_seq_one_letter_code
_entity_poly.pdbx_strand_id
1 'polypeptide(L)'
;MKFILFCEGHTERKALPAFFKRWLDAKLSQPVGIAPVRFDGWRELYDDAPKKAKLRLKETDVIAVILLLDLYGLDFYPKHLTTVDERYEWAKKHIEERVGNSRFRQFFAVHEVEAWLLSDLSIFPEIRSGFPGRAEHPETVNFNEPPAKLLDRLYGQRLGRSYKKVTYGKELFDQLSPEIAVQKCPQLKEMLEEMLKLAKAAGL
;
A
#
# COMPACT_ATOMS: atom_id res chain seq x y z
N MET A 1 0.90 11.98 -18.12
CA MET A 1 1.60 10.73 -17.79
C MET A 1 1.09 10.17 -16.47
N LYS A 2 1.14 8.85 -16.28
CA LYS A 2 0.53 8.20 -15.12
C LYS A 2 1.26 6.94 -14.66
N PHE A 3 1.10 6.60 -13.39
CA PHE A 3 1.31 5.26 -12.87
C PHE A 3 0.02 4.46 -12.97
N ILE A 4 0.15 3.16 -13.20
CA ILE A 4 -0.94 2.21 -13.02
C ILE A 4 -0.73 1.51 -11.68
N LEU A 5 -1.69 1.63 -10.76
CA LEU A 5 -1.60 1.03 -9.43
C LEU A 5 -2.42 -0.25 -9.38
N PHE A 6 -1.77 -1.42 -9.39
CA PHE A 6 -2.42 -2.70 -9.15
C PHE A 6 -2.60 -2.89 -7.65
N CYS A 7 -3.82 -3.19 -7.23
CA CYS A 7 -4.18 -3.36 -5.82
C CYS A 7 -5.28 -4.41 -5.63
N GLU A 8 -5.35 -4.99 -4.44
CA GLU A 8 -6.29 -6.07 -4.12
C GLU A 8 -7.69 -5.56 -3.77
N GLY A 9 -7.81 -4.55 -2.92
CA GLY A 9 -9.09 -4.20 -2.31
C GLY A 9 -9.71 -2.89 -2.78
N HIS A 10 -10.92 -2.67 -2.30
CA HIS A 10 -11.65 -1.41 -2.55
C HIS A 10 -11.08 -0.22 -1.78
N THR A 11 -10.46 -0.45 -0.62
CA THR A 11 -9.83 0.62 0.17
C THR A 11 -8.69 1.23 -0.60
N GLU A 12 -7.79 0.39 -1.11
CA GLU A 12 -6.60 0.73 -1.88
C GLU A 12 -7.00 1.54 -3.11
N ARG A 13 -7.95 1.02 -3.90
CA ARG A 13 -8.47 1.69 -5.10
C ARG A 13 -9.03 3.08 -4.80
N LYS A 14 -9.71 3.27 -3.67
CA LYS A 14 -10.42 4.53 -3.36
C LYS A 14 -9.55 5.56 -2.64
N ALA A 15 -8.63 5.11 -1.81
CA ALA A 15 -7.86 5.97 -0.89
C ALA A 15 -6.48 6.32 -1.45
N LEU A 16 -5.75 5.32 -1.94
CA LEU A 16 -4.31 5.47 -2.20
C LEU A 16 -3.96 6.40 -3.36
N PRO A 17 -4.71 6.48 -4.48
CA PRO A 17 -4.37 7.42 -5.54
C PRO A 17 -4.31 8.87 -5.06
N ALA A 18 -5.28 9.30 -4.25
CA ALA A 18 -5.30 10.66 -3.71
C ALA A 18 -4.19 10.86 -2.67
N PHE A 19 -4.01 9.89 -1.77
CA PHE A 19 -2.98 9.91 -0.74
C PHE A 19 -1.56 10.01 -1.33
N PHE A 20 -1.21 9.17 -2.31
CA PHE A 20 0.09 9.20 -2.97
C PHE A 20 0.32 10.48 -3.77
N LYS A 21 -0.72 10.98 -4.46
CA LYS A 21 -0.62 12.24 -5.22
C LYS A 21 -0.28 13.42 -4.33
N ARG A 22 -0.86 13.53 -3.13
CA ARG A 22 -0.51 14.62 -2.19
C ARG A 22 0.99 14.66 -1.88
N TRP A 23 1.64 13.50 -1.78
CA TRP A 23 3.09 13.44 -1.53
C TRP A 23 3.93 13.67 -2.79
N LEU A 24 3.55 13.04 -3.91
CA LEU A 24 4.30 13.06 -5.17
C LEU A 24 4.20 14.43 -5.86
N ASP A 25 2.99 14.97 -6.01
CA ASP A 25 2.76 16.21 -6.76
C ASP A 25 3.44 17.42 -6.07
N ALA A 26 3.58 17.39 -4.74
CA ALA A 26 4.33 18.40 -4.00
C ALA A 26 5.85 18.40 -4.30
N LYS A 27 6.37 17.36 -4.98
CA LYS A 27 7.80 17.14 -5.24
C LYS A 27 8.11 17.01 -6.73
N LEU A 28 7.11 17.19 -7.59
CA LEU A 28 7.21 17.15 -9.05
C LEU A 28 6.93 18.55 -9.62
N SER A 29 7.47 18.84 -10.79
CA SER A 29 7.21 20.09 -11.52
C SER A 29 5.80 20.11 -12.12
N GLN A 30 5.24 18.92 -12.38
CA GLN A 30 3.86 18.75 -12.87
C GLN A 30 3.17 17.59 -12.13
N PRO A 31 1.84 17.67 -11.89
CA PRO A 31 1.11 16.59 -11.25
C PRO A 31 1.15 15.27 -12.03
N VAL A 32 1.32 14.14 -11.33
CA VAL A 32 1.32 12.80 -11.94
C VAL A 32 -0.05 12.13 -11.82
N GLY A 33 -0.47 11.40 -12.86
CA GLY A 33 -1.67 10.55 -12.79
C GLY A 33 -1.40 9.27 -12.00
N ILE A 34 -2.38 8.80 -11.23
CA ILE A 34 -2.37 7.45 -10.63
C ILE A 34 -3.71 6.79 -10.96
N ALA A 35 -3.66 5.76 -11.80
CA ALA A 35 -4.85 5.04 -12.25
C ALA A 35 -4.90 3.66 -11.58
N PRO A 36 -5.78 3.45 -10.58
CA PRO A 36 -5.88 2.18 -9.89
C PRO A 36 -6.58 1.12 -10.73
N VAL A 37 -6.05 -0.09 -10.72
CA VAL A 37 -6.68 -1.30 -11.24
C VAL A 37 -6.81 -2.27 -10.07
N ARG A 38 -8.06 -2.53 -9.69
CA ARG A 38 -8.40 -3.44 -8.59
C ARG A 38 -8.58 -4.85 -9.12
N PHE A 39 -8.11 -5.82 -8.34
CA PHE A 39 -8.31 -7.25 -8.54
C PHE A 39 -9.29 -7.80 -7.49
N ASP A 40 -9.71 -9.05 -7.62
CA ASP A 40 -10.57 -9.78 -6.70
C ASP A 40 -9.72 -10.76 -5.88
N GLY A 41 -8.87 -10.20 -5.01
CA GLY A 41 -8.00 -10.96 -4.12
C GLY A 41 -6.58 -11.13 -4.66
N TRP A 42 -5.65 -11.48 -3.77
CA TRP A 42 -4.25 -11.66 -4.14
C TRP A 42 -4.02 -12.76 -5.18
N ARG A 43 -4.86 -13.81 -5.22
CA ARG A 43 -4.71 -14.91 -6.20
C ARG A 43 -4.95 -14.44 -7.63
N GLU A 44 -6.06 -13.74 -7.88
CA GLU A 44 -6.30 -13.15 -9.21
C GLU A 44 -5.19 -12.16 -9.56
N LEU A 45 -4.80 -11.32 -8.60
CA LEU A 45 -3.73 -10.35 -8.81
C LEU A 45 -2.43 -11.03 -9.21
N TYR A 46 -2.04 -12.08 -8.49
CA TYR A 46 -0.84 -12.87 -8.77
C TYR A 46 -0.90 -13.57 -10.15
N ASP A 47 -2.05 -14.11 -10.55
CA ASP A 47 -2.19 -14.83 -11.83
C ASP A 47 -2.28 -13.87 -13.03
N ASP A 48 -3.03 -12.77 -12.90
CA ASP A 48 -3.32 -11.86 -14.00
C ASP A 48 -2.33 -10.71 -14.17
N ALA A 49 -1.53 -10.39 -13.14
CA ALA A 49 -0.59 -9.27 -13.18
C ALA A 49 0.34 -9.29 -14.41
N PRO A 50 0.97 -10.41 -14.83
CA PRO A 50 1.83 -10.42 -16.01
C PRO A 50 1.11 -10.00 -17.28
N LYS A 51 -0.09 -10.53 -17.53
CA LYS A 51 -0.89 -10.21 -18.71
C LYS A 51 -1.38 -8.77 -18.69
N LYS A 52 -1.94 -8.32 -17.56
CA LYS A 52 -2.47 -6.96 -17.42
C LYS A 52 -1.35 -5.92 -17.46
N ALA A 53 -0.21 -6.16 -16.81
CA ALA A 53 0.95 -5.27 -16.87
C ALA A 53 1.49 -5.12 -18.29
N LYS A 54 1.65 -6.23 -19.02
CA LYS A 54 2.08 -6.21 -20.43
C LYS A 54 1.15 -5.39 -21.32
N LEU A 55 -0.16 -5.43 -21.07
CA LEU A 55 -1.12 -4.60 -21.81
C LEU A 55 -0.95 -3.11 -21.48
N ARG A 56 -0.92 -2.77 -20.20
CA ARG A 56 -0.82 -1.38 -19.72
C ARG A 56 0.48 -0.70 -20.14
N LEU A 57 1.58 -1.44 -20.12
CA LEU A 57 2.90 -0.91 -20.48
C LEU A 57 3.05 -0.66 -21.99
N LYS A 58 2.07 -1.00 -22.83
CA LYS A 58 2.03 -0.55 -24.23
C LYS A 58 1.52 0.90 -24.37
N GLU A 59 0.81 1.42 -23.38
CA GLU A 59 0.33 2.80 -23.38
C GLU A 59 1.53 3.76 -23.23
N THR A 60 1.60 4.78 -24.09
CA THR A 60 2.76 5.70 -24.14
C THR A 60 2.78 6.69 -22.98
N ASP A 61 1.64 6.95 -22.35
CA ASP A 61 1.52 7.85 -21.21
C ASP A 61 1.74 7.13 -19.86
N VAL A 62 1.99 5.81 -19.86
CA VAL A 62 2.26 5.02 -18.64
C VAL A 62 3.76 5.04 -18.32
N ILE A 63 4.08 5.60 -17.15
CA ILE A 63 5.42 5.66 -16.57
C ILE A 63 5.84 4.25 -16.13
N ALA A 64 5.02 3.63 -15.28
CA ALA A 64 5.24 2.30 -14.74
C ALA A 64 3.93 1.70 -14.24
N VAL A 65 3.94 0.37 -14.09
CA VAL A 65 2.94 -0.36 -13.30
C VAL A 65 3.54 -0.61 -11.93
N ILE A 66 2.87 -0.10 -10.90
CA ILE A 66 3.20 -0.31 -9.50
C ILE A 66 2.20 -1.32 -8.96
N LEU A 67 2.69 -2.45 -8.46
CA LEU A 67 1.86 -3.44 -7.79
C LEU A 67 2.05 -3.28 -6.28
N LEU A 68 0.93 -3.14 -5.57
CA LEU A 68 0.88 -3.11 -4.11
C LEU A 68 0.03 -4.28 -3.62
N LEU A 69 0.62 -5.13 -2.79
CA LEU A 69 -0.06 -6.23 -2.09
C LEU A 69 0.10 -6.10 -0.58
N ASP A 70 -0.85 -6.65 0.15
CA ASP A 70 -0.66 -6.94 1.57
C ASP A 70 0.30 -8.14 1.69
N LEU A 71 1.34 -8.04 2.51
CA LEU A 71 2.25 -9.17 2.76
C LEU A 71 1.57 -10.22 3.66
N TYR A 72 0.68 -9.76 4.54
CA TYR A 72 -0.15 -10.61 5.39
C TYR A 72 -1.15 -11.42 4.55
N GLY A 73 -1.35 -12.68 4.89
CA GLY A 73 -2.34 -13.55 4.24
C GLY A 73 -1.86 -14.25 2.97
N LEU A 74 -0.67 -13.93 2.46
CA LEU A 74 -0.04 -14.64 1.35
C LEU A 74 0.50 -16.01 1.81
N ASP A 75 0.27 -17.05 1.02
CA ASP A 75 0.60 -18.45 1.38
C ASP A 75 1.51 -19.16 0.35
N PHE A 76 2.00 -18.44 -0.66
CA PHE A 76 2.78 -19.02 -1.77
C PHE A 76 4.29 -19.04 -1.55
N TYR A 77 4.75 -18.63 -0.36
CA TYR A 77 6.18 -18.57 -0.03
C TYR A 77 6.80 -19.98 0.11
N PRO A 78 8.07 -20.16 -0.27
CA PRO A 78 8.82 -21.37 0.06
C PRO A 78 8.85 -21.60 1.58
N LYS A 79 8.67 -22.86 2.01
CA LYS A 79 8.55 -23.24 3.42
C LYS A 79 9.74 -22.85 4.31
N HIS A 80 10.93 -22.68 3.72
CA HIS A 80 12.14 -22.34 4.45
C HIS A 80 12.24 -20.83 4.78
N LEU A 81 11.41 -19.98 4.17
CA LEU A 81 11.37 -18.54 4.46
C LEU A 81 10.45 -18.28 5.65
N THR A 82 11.05 -17.85 6.75
CA THR A 82 10.35 -17.77 8.05
C THR A 82 10.20 -16.34 8.55
N THR A 83 11.08 -15.43 8.11
CA THR A 83 11.04 -14.03 8.49
C THR A 83 10.23 -13.19 7.51
N VAL A 84 9.81 -12.00 7.95
CA VAL A 84 9.10 -11.01 7.13
C VAL A 84 9.97 -10.55 5.97
N ASP A 85 11.21 -10.19 6.26
CA ASP A 85 12.15 -9.65 5.28
C ASP A 85 12.49 -10.68 4.20
N GLU A 86 12.74 -11.94 4.58
CA GLU A 86 12.96 -13.04 3.63
C GLU A 86 11.78 -13.22 2.68
N ARG A 87 10.55 -13.19 3.21
CA ARG A 87 9.33 -13.35 2.42
C ARG A 87 9.10 -12.16 1.50
N TYR A 88 9.33 -10.94 2.01
CA TYR A 88 9.21 -9.72 1.25
C TYR A 88 10.17 -9.72 0.05
N GLU A 89 11.47 -9.93 0.29
CA GLU A 89 12.50 -9.91 -0.75
C GLU A 89 12.26 -11.00 -1.80
N TRP A 90 11.97 -12.22 -1.34
CA TRP A 90 11.71 -13.32 -2.26
C TRP A 90 10.47 -13.07 -3.11
N ALA A 91 9.35 -12.67 -2.51
CA ALA A 91 8.11 -12.47 -3.25
C ALA A 91 8.18 -11.26 -4.18
N LYS A 92 8.87 -10.19 -3.78
CA LYS A 92 9.16 -9.03 -4.63
C LYS A 92 9.86 -9.47 -5.91
N LYS A 93 11.00 -10.14 -5.77
CA LYS A 93 11.78 -10.65 -6.89
C LYS A 93 10.97 -11.62 -7.75
N HIS A 94 10.32 -12.59 -7.13
CA HIS A 94 9.53 -13.62 -7.83
C HIS A 94 8.40 -13.04 -8.68
N ILE A 95 7.65 -12.06 -8.15
CA ILE A 95 6.57 -11.42 -8.89
C ILE A 95 7.12 -10.55 -10.02
N GLU A 96 8.19 -9.78 -9.79
CA GLU A 96 8.82 -8.95 -10.83
C GLU A 96 9.39 -9.80 -11.97
N GLU A 97 10.04 -10.93 -11.66
CA GLU A 97 10.56 -11.88 -12.65
C GLU A 97 9.43 -12.50 -13.50
N ARG A 98 8.30 -12.84 -12.88
CA ARG A 98 7.12 -13.34 -13.60
C ARG A 98 6.54 -12.34 -14.59
N VAL A 99 6.60 -11.04 -14.29
CA VAL A 99 6.17 -9.99 -15.23
C VAL A 99 7.25 -9.70 -16.28
N GLY A 100 8.52 -9.73 -15.89
CA GLY A 100 9.66 -9.63 -16.81
C GLY A 100 9.75 -8.27 -17.53
N ASN A 101 9.37 -7.17 -16.88
CA ASN A 101 9.41 -5.83 -17.48
C ASN A 101 10.08 -4.79 -16.56
N SER A 102 11.02 -4.01 -17.11
CA SER A 102 11.76 -3.00 -16.34
C SER A 102 10.93 -1.82 -15.85
N ARG A 103 9.71 -1.60 -16.37
CA ARG A 103 8.73 -0.59 -15.92
C ARG A 103 7.64 -1.19 -15.01
N PHE A 104 7.83 -2.40 -14.52
CA PHE A 104 6.99 -2.99 -13.49
C PHE A 104 7.75 -3.03 -12.16
N ARG A 105 7.08 -2.69 -11.06
CA ARG A 105 7.65 -2.71 -9.71
C ARG A 105 6.66 -3.32 -8.72
N GLN A 106 7.15 -4.22 -7.87
CA GLN A 106 6.40 -4.85 -6.79
C GLN A 106 6.74 -4.21 -5.44
N PHE A 107 5.71 -3.92 -4.65
CA PHE A 107 5.81 -3.45 -3.27
C PHE A 107 4.78 -4.13 -2.39
N PHE A 108 5.05 -4.17 -1.08
CA PHE A 108 4.09 -4.66 -0.11
C PHE A 108 3.76 -3.63 0.97
N ALA A 109 2.52 -3.61 1.41
CA ALA A 109 2.18 -3.17 2.75
C ALA A 109 2.51 -4.32 3.71
N VAL A 110 3.42 -4.10 4.68
CA VAL A 110 3.98 -5.17 5.53
C VAL A 110 2.90 -5.99 6.25
N HIS A 111 1.80 -5.36 6.64
CA HIS A 111 0.62 -6.05 7.17
C HIS A 111 -0.50 -5.89 6.17
N GLU A 112 -1.03 -4.67 6.13
CA GLU A 112 -2.02 -4.18 5.20
C GLU A 112 -1.92 -2.66 5.18
N VAL A 113 -2.63 -1.99 4.27
CA VAL A 113 -2.54 -0.53 4.12
C VAL A 113 -2.97 0.25 5.37
N GLU A 114 -3.86 -0.31 6.20
CA GLU A 114 -4.23 0.28 7.49
C GLU A 114 -3.03 0.44 8.45
N ALA A 115 -1.93 -0.28 8.24
CA ALA A 115 -0.69 -0.02 8.98
C ALA A 115 -0.30 1.46 8.85
N TRP A 116 -0.36 2.03 7.64
CA TRP A 116 0.05 3.41 7.40
C TRP A 116 -0.80 4.43 8.14
N LEU A 117 -2.07 4.11 8.43
CA LEU A 117 -2.93 4.98 9.25
C LEU A 117 -2.41 5.10 10.69
N LEU A 118 -1.76 4.07 11.23
CA LEU A 118 -1.21 4.09 12.59
C LEU A 118 0.01 5.01 12.73
N SER A 119 0.56 5.50 11.62
CA SER A 119 1.64 6.50 11.64
C SER A 119 1.25 7.81 12.34
N ASP A 120 -0.05 8.13 12.37
CA ASP A 120 -0.57 9.28 13.09
C ASP A 120 -1.82 8.93 13.90
N LEU A 121 -1.65 8.66 15.19
CA LEU A 121 -2.78 8.34 16.07
C LEU A 121 -3.72 9.53 16.33
N SER A 122 -3.35 10.75 15.91
CA SER A 122 -4.21 11.93 16.07
C SER A 122 -5.44 11.89 15.16
N ILE A 123 -5.39 11.15 14.05
CA ILE A 123 -6.54 10.95 13.14
C ILE A 123 -7.62 10.02 13.74
N PHE A 124 -7.37 9.46 14.93
CA PHE A 124 -8.27 8.57 15.66
C PHE A 124 -8.69 9.13 17.03
N PRO A 125 -9.24 10.35 17.12
CA PRO A 125 -9.44 11.02 18.41
C PRO A 125 -10.32 10.20 19.38
N GLU A 126 -11.37 9.55 18.88
CA GLU A 126 -12.34 8.83 19.71
C GLU A 126 -11.80 7.52 20.29
N ILE A 127 -10.79 6.91 19.65
CA ILE A 127 -10.22 5.61 20.06
C ILE A 127 -8.75 5.69 20.50
N ARG A 128 -8.15 6.89 20.48
CA ARG A 128 -6.72 7.14 20.66
C ARG A 128 -6.13 6.48 21.91
N SER A 129 -6.82 6.56 23.04
CA SER A 129 -6.36 6.00 24.32
C SER A 129 -6.39 4.46 24.38
N GLY A 130 -6.90 3.79 23.34
CA GLY A 130 -6.92 2.34 23.24
C GLY A 130 -5.77 1.74 22.44
N PHE A 131 -4.98 2.55 21.73
CA PHE A 131 -3.87 2.01 20.95
C PHE A 131 -2.76 1.48 21.87
N PRO A 132 -2.20 0.29 21.57
CA PRO A 132 -1.03 -0.20 22.27
C PRO A 132 0.21 0.60 21.86
N GLY A 133 1.23 0.69 22.73
CA GLY A 133 2.47 1.44 22.43
C GLY A 133 3.17 0.99 21.14
N ARG A 134 3.05 -0.29 20.76
CA ARG A 134 3.56 -0.81 19.48
C ARG A 134 2.98 -0.13 18.23
N ALA A 135 1.83 0.55 18.34
CA ALA A 135 1.24 1.29 17.22
C ALA A 135 2.09 2.51 16.81
N GLU A 136 3.05 2.94 17.65
CA GLU A 136 4.04 3.96 17.30
C GLU A 136 5.04 3.50 16.22
N HIS A 137 5.11 2.19 15.96
CA HIS A 137 5.91 1.58 14.90
C HIS A 137 4.99 0.79 13.94
N PRO A 138 4.38 1.48 12.97
CA PRO A 138 3.23 0.94 12.23
C PRO A 138 3.50 -0.35 11.45
N GLU A 139 4.69 -0.47 10.87
CA GLU A 139 5.09 -1.65 10.09
C GLU A 139 5.63 -2.80 10.97
N THR A 140 5.81 -2.59 12.28
CA THR A 140 6.23 -3.65 13.22
C THR A 140 5.06 -4.19 14.06
N VAL A 141 3.82 -3.84 13.73
CA VAL A 141 2.63 -4.36 14.42
C VAL A 141 2.59 -5.88 14.26
N ASN A 142 2.16 -6.60 15.29
CA ASN A 142 2.18 -8.07 15.29
C ASN A 142 1.09 -8.64 14.37
N PHE A 143 1.44 -9.56 13.46
CA PHE A 143 0.54 -10.28 12.55
C PHE A 143 -0.63 -11.04 13.23
N ASN A 144 -0.59 -11.25 14.55
CA ASN A 144 -1.69 -11.85 15.31
C ASN A 144 -2.91 -10.93 15.43
N GLU A 145 -2.70 -9.62 15.34
CA GLU A 145 -3.73 -8.59 15.32
C GLU A 145 -3.35 -7.54 14.28
N PRO A 146 -3.60 -7.81 12.98
CA PRO A 146 -3.28 -6.86 11.93
C PRO A 146 -4.07 -5.54 12.12
N PRO A 147 -3.58 -4.42 11.58
CA PRO A 147 -4.14 -3.09 11.82
C PRO A 147 -5.66 -2.96 11.69
N ALA A 148 -6.30 -3.53 10.67
CA ALA A 148 -7.76 -3.49 10.49
C ALA A 148 -8.49 -4.25 11.59
N LYS A 149 -7.94 -5.37 12.08
CA LYS A 149 -8.50 -6.12 13.22
C LYS A 149 -8.34 -5.34 14.52
N LEU A 150 -7.20 -4.67 14.71
CA LEU A 150 -6.99 -3.75 15.84
C LEU A 150 -8.01 -2.61 15.81
N LEU A 151 -8.20 -1.97 14.64
CA LEU A 151 -9.18 -0.90 14.46
C LEU A 151 -10.60 -1.39 14.74
N ASP A 152 -11.00 -2.55 14.21
CA ASP A 152 -12.33 -3.11 14.45
C ASP A 152 -12.60 -3.37 15.93
N ARG A 153 -11.62 -3.96 16.65
CA ARG A 153 -11.72 -4.14 18.10
C ARG A 153 -11.86 -2.81 18.83
N LEU A 154 -11.05 -1.81 18.50
CA LEU A 154 -11.08 -0.50 19.18
C LEU A 154 -12.37 0.26 18.92
N TYR A 155 -12.87 0.25 17.67
CA TYR A 155 -14.16 0.82 17.32
C TYR A 155 -15.29 0.10 18.07
N GLY A 156 -15.24 -1.24 18.15
CA GLY A 156 -16.24 -2.02 18.88
C GLY A 156 -16.26 -1.71 20.37
N GLN A 157 -15.08 -1.70 21.01
CA GLN A 157 -14.94 -1.48 22.45
C GLN A 157 -15.30 -0.06 22.89
N ARG A 158 -14.99 0.95 22.07
CA ARG A 158 -15.10 2.37 22.47
C ARG A 158 -16.29 3.09 21.86
N LEU A 159 -16.74 2.68 20.67
CA LEU A 159 -17.80 3.36 19.92
C LEU A 159 -19.03 2.48 19.69
N GLY A 160 -18.99 1.20 20.09
CA GLY A 160 -20.10 0.26 19.91
C GLY A 160 -20.43 -0.05 18.43
N ARG A 161 -19.46 0.15 17.51
CA ARG A 161 -19.62 -0.08 16.07
C ARG A 161 -18.38 -0.76 15.48
N SER A 162 -18.53 -1.47 14.37
CA SER A 162 -17.39 -2.06 13.65
C SER A 162 -16.65 -1.04 12.79
N TYR A 163 -15.38 -1.31 12.52
CA TYR A 163 -14.57 -0.53 11.58
C TYR A 163 -14.97 -0.87 10.13
N LYS A 164 -15.48 0.13 9.40
CA LYS A 164 -15.86 -0.03 7.99
C LYS A 164 -14.67 0.24 7.07
N LYS A 165 -13.86 -0.79 6.80
CA LYS A 165 -12.58 -0.73 6.03
C LYS A 165 -12.61 0.24 4.85
N VAL A 166 -13.59 0.10 3.95
CA VAL A 166 -13.65 0.89 2.71
C VAL A 166 -14.05 2.35 2.95
N THR A 167 -15.04 2.60 3.82
CA THR A 167 -15.57 3.95 4.06
C THR A 167 -14.63 4.72 4.98
N TYR A 168 -14.35 4.18 6.16
CA TYR A 168 -13.51 4.83 7.16
C TYR A 168 -12.05 4.85 6.71
N GLY A 169 -11.55 3.80 6.05
CA GLY A 169 -10.19 3.81 5.52
C GLY A 169 -9.95 4.98 4.56
N LYS A 170 -10.89 5.24 3.63
CA LYS A 170 -10.81 6.40 2.73
C LYS A 170 -10.81 7.73 3.50
N GLU A 171 -11.72 7.90 4.46
CA GLU A 171 -11.81 9.13 5.27
C GLU A 171 -10.56 9.36 6.11
N LEU A 172 -9.96 8.30 6.66
CA LEU A 172 -8.74 8.36 7.47
C LEU A 172 -7.52 8.66 6.60
N PHE A 173 -7.41 8.05 5.41
CA PHE A 173 -6.35 8.40 4.45
C PHE A 173 -6.50 9.82 3.92
N ASP A 174 -7.71 10.38 3.82
CA ASP A 174 -7.90 11.79 3.46
C ASP A 174 -7.37 12.74 4.55
N GLN A 175 -7.47 12.34 5.83
CA GLN A 175 -6.97 13.10 6.98
C GLN A 175 -5.47 12.92 7.22
N LEU A 176 -4.92 11.74 6.91
CA LEU A 176 -3.52 11.41 7.17
C LEU A 176 -2.56 12.26 6.33
N SER A 177 -1.58 12.90 6.97
CA SER A 177 -0.45 13.51 6.25
C SER A 177 0.44 12.44 5.63
N PRO A 178 0.65 12.46 4.29
CA PRO A 178 1.57 11.53 3.65
C PRO A 178 3.02 11.68 4.15
N GLU A 179 3.44 12.89 4.53
CA GLU A 179 4.76 13.16 5.10
C GLU A 179 4.98 12.40 6.41
N ILE A 180 3.99 12.42 7.33
CA ILE A 180 4.08 11.69 8.59
C ILE A 180 4.15 10.17 8.34
N ALA A 181 3.32 9.68 7.40
CA ALA A 181 3.32 8.27 7.05
C ALA A 181 4.66 7.81 6.48
N VAL A 182 5.22 8.55 5.51
CA VAL A 182 6.52 8.27 4.89
C VAL A 182 7.67 8.30 5.90
N GLN A 183 7.60 9.17 6.92
CA GLN A 183 8.63 9.21 7.97
C GLN A 183 8.63 7.97 8.86
N LYS A 184 7.47 7.34 9.08
CA LYS A 184 7.30 6.23 10.03
C LYS A 184 7.12 4.85 9.39
N CYS A 185 6.89 4.80 8.08
CA CYS A 185 6.60 3.56 7.34
C CYS A 185 7.68 3.36 6.26
N PRO A 186 8.80 2.67 6.57
CA PRO A 186 9.89 2.40 5.63
C PRO A 186 9.46 1.82 4.28
N GLN A 187 8.53 0.87 4.23
CA GLN A 187 8.13 0.25 2.96
C GLN A 187 7.27 1.19 2.11
N LEU A 188 6.39 1.97 2.74
CA LEU A 188 5.69 3.06 2.06
C LEU A 188 6.67 4.09 1.48
N LYS A 189 7.70 4.46 2.26
CA LYS A 189 8.74 5.39 1.84
C LYS A 189 9.48 4.87 0.62
N GLU A 190 9.96 3.62 0.66
CA GLU A 190 10.67 2.99 -0.46
C GLU A 190 9.83 3.06 -1.75
N MET A 191 8.55 2.68 -1.66
CA MET A 191 7.63 2.72 -2.80
C MET A 191 7.46 4.14 -3.35
N LEU A 192 7.15 5.11 -2.49
CA LEU A 192 6.91 6.48 -2.92
C LEU A 192 8.17 7.15 -3.48
N GLU A 193 9.35 6.86 -2.91
CA GLU A 193 10.63 7.35 -3.43
C GLU A 193 10.96 6.75 -4.81
N GLU A 194 10.72 5.46 -5.03
CA GLU A 194 10.89 4.85 -6.37
C GLU A 194 9.87 5.43 -7.37
N MET A 195 8.61 5.63 -6.98
CA MET A 195 7.62 6.32 -7.82
C MET A 195 8.07 7.74 -8.17
N LEU A 196 8.59 8.51 -7.22
CA LEU A 196 9.11 9.85 -7.45
C LEU A 196 10.28 9.84 -8.43
N LYS A 197 11.23 8.91 -8.26
CA LYS A 197 12.37 8.73 -9.15
C LYS A 197 11.93 8.39 -10.57
N LEU A 198 10.98 7.47 -10.74
CA LEU A 198 10.44 7.09 -12.04
C LEU A 198 9.69 8.26 -12.71
N ALA A 199 8.93 9.03 -11.94
CA ALA A 199 8.22 10.21 -12.45
C ALA A 199 9.20 11.29 -12.96
N LYS A 200 10.23 11.60 -12.18
CA LYS A 200 11.30 12.55 -12.57
C LYS A 200 12.06 12.09 -13.80
N ALA A 201 12.44 10.81 -13.85
CA ALA A 201 13.12 10.23 -15.00
C ALA A 201 12.29 10.29 -16.29
N ALA A 202 10.97 10.36 -16.15
CA ALA A 202 10.03 10.49 -17.26
C ALA A 202 9.69 11.96 -17.59
N GLY A 203 10.30 12.93 -16.91
CA GLY A 203 10.20 14.36 -17.21
C GLY A 203 9.15 15.13 -16.42
N LEU A 204 8.66 14.59 -15.29
CA LEU A 204 7.75 15.28 -14.36
C LEU A 204 8.47 16.00 -13.23
#